data_AF-A0A0R3TIB7-F1
#
_entry.id   AF-A0A0R3TIB7-F1
#
_cell.length_a   1.000
_cell.length_b   1.000
_cell.length_c   1.000
_cell.angle_alpha   90.00
_cell.angle_beta   90.00
_cell.angle_gamma   90.00
#
_symmetry.space_group_name_H-M   'P 1'
#
loop_
_entity.id
_entity.type
_entity.pdbx_description
1 polymer ?
#
loop_
_entity_poly.entity_id
_entity_poly.type
_entity_poly.pdbx_seq_one_letter_code
_entity_poly.pdbx_strand_id
1 'polypeptide(L)'
;MDDWPIFTNLLENELYTSPLNFNQHPDKFCNGITNIMIRWAKKTIPRGKTKHFRVFWSRHLEELKRRRDALRNTADQSGRMEGVQAWRQQSAEDIATPNNVLTEPFRPCKLNAAIKQLKCKKSPGEDGIHPEFLIRMGPKAKETMLTLYNKIWETSLVPN
;
A
#
# COMPACT_ATOMS: atom_id res chain seq x y z
N MET A 1 -23.78 -3.12 4.75
CA MET A 1 -22.98 -4.29 4.38
C MET A 1 -22.19 -3.88 3.17
N ASP A 2 -20.89 -4.13 3.15
CA ASP A 2 -20.06 -3.79 2.00
C ASP A 2 -20.24 -4.86 0.92
N ASP A 3 -20.83 -4.50 -0.23
CA ASP A 3 -21.14 -5.44 -1.31
C ASP A 3 -19.92 -5.68 -2.21
N TRP A 4 -18.90 -6.30 -1.63
CA TRP A 4 -17.64 -6.66 -2.31
C TRP A 4 -17.80 -7.48 -3.60
N PRO A 5 -18.75 -8.45 -3.71
CA PRO A 5 -18.94 -9.18 -4.96
C PRO A 5 -19.36 -8.27 -6.12
N ILE A 6 -20.16 -7.23 -5.84
CA ILE A 6 -20.58 -6.25 -6.84
C ILE A 6 -19.38 -5.42 -7.30
N PHE A 7 -18.54 -4.98 -6.36
CA PHE A 7 -17.29 -4.29 -6.66
C PHE A 7 -16.38 -5.11 -7.59
N THR A 8 -16.16 -6.39 -7.26
CA THR A 8 -15.28 -7.27 -8.05
C THR A 8 -15.80 -7.45 -9.47
N ASN A 9 -17.09 -7.78 -9.64
CA ASN A 9 -17.67 -8.01 -10.97
C ASN A 9 -17.63 -6.77 -11.86
N LEU A 10 -17.91 -5.58 -11.29
CA LEU A 10 -17.89 -4.32 -12.04
C LEU A 10 -16.46 -3.94 -12.43
N LEU A 11 -15.50 -4.13 -11.53
CA LEU A 11 -14.08 -3.89 -11.81
C LEU A 11 -13.59 -4.81 -12.94
N GLU A 12 -13.92 -6.10 -12.89
CA GLU A 12 -13.50 -7.06 -13.91
C GLU A 12 -14.12 -6.77 -15.28
N ASN A 13 -15.41 -6.43 -15.32
CA ASN A 13 -16.09 -6.08 -16.57
C ASN A 13 -15.51 -4.80 -17.21
N GLU A 14 -15.19 -3.79 -16.41
CA GLU A 14 -14.59 -2.54 -16.90
C GLU A 14 -13.18 -2.77 -17.44
N LEU A 15 -12.35 -3.54 -16.72
CA LEU A 15 -11.00 -3.90 -17.16
C LEU A 15 -11.00 -4.80 -18.40
N TYR A 16 -12.07 -5.57 -18.63
CA TYR A 16 -12.26 -6.35 -19.85
C TYR A 16 -12.67 -5.47 -21.04
N THR A 17 -13.58 -4.52 -20.82
CA THR A 17 -14.19 -3.70 -21.89
C THR A 17 -13.28 -2.54 -22.31
N SER A 18 -12.47 -2.02 -21.38
CA SER A 18 -11.50 -0.96 -21.64
C SER A 18 -10.09 -1.58 -21.72
N PRO A 19 -9.63 -2.02 -22.90
CA PRO A 19 -8.25 -2.50 -23.04
C PRO A 19 -7.31 -1.34 -22.71
N LEU A 20 -6.72 -1.40 -21.51
CA LEU A 20 -5.73 -0.44 -21.07
C LEU A 20 -4.57 -0.47 -22.08
N ASN A 21 -4.22 0.69 -22.61
CA ASN A 21 -3.18 0.78 -23.63
C ASN A 21 -1.81 0.56 -22.97
N PHE A 22 -1.32 -0.67 -23.03
CA PHE A 22 -0.01 -1.05 -22.53
C PHE A 22 1.14 -0.34 -23.24
N ASN A 23 0.92 0.41 -24.33
CA ASN A 23 1.98 1.18 -25.00
C ASN A 23 2.17 2.59 -24.40
N GLN A 24 1.31 3.00 -23.46
CA GLN A 24 1.46 4.28 -22.76
C GLN A 24 2.47 4.21 -21.61
N HIS A 25 2.97 5.38 -21.19
CA HIS A 25 3.86 5.51 -20.02
C HIS A 25 3.21 4.87 -18.78
N PRO A 26 3.98 4.17 -17.94
CA PRO A 26 3.45 3.46 -16.77
C PRO A 26 2.64 4.34 -15.82
N ASP A 27 2.97 5.63 -15.63
CA ASP A 27 2.17 6.57 -14.81
C ASP A 27 0.73 6.70 -15.29
N LYS A 28 0.53 6.91 -16.61
CA LYS A 28 -0.82 7.08 -17.17
C LYS A 28 -1.63 5.81 -17.00
N PHE A 29 -0.97 4.67 -17.12
CA PHE A 29 -1.56 3.36 -16.89
C PHE A 29 -1.94 3.15 -15.41
N CYS A 30 -1.03 3.45 -14.47
CA CYS A 30 -1.27 3.37 -13.04
C CYS A 30 -2.44 4.28 -12.63
N ASN A 31 -2.41 5.53 -13.07
CA ASN A 31 -3.48 6.49 -12.81
C ASN A 31 -4.82 6.03 -13.40
N GLY A 32 -4.83 5.41 -14.58
CA GLY A 32 -6.02 4.81 -15.16
C GLY A 32 -6.64 3.73 -14.28
N ILE A 33 -5.83 2.77 -13.84
CA ILE A 33 -6.28 1.69 -12.94
C ILE A 33 -6.76 2.25 -11.60
N THR A 34 -5.98 3.14 -10.98
CA THR A 34 -6.31 3.78 -9.70
C THR A 34 -7.65 4.52 -9.78
N ASN A 35 -7.87 5.28 -10.85
CA ASN A 35 -9.13 6.00 -11.05
C ASN A 35 -10.32 5.05 -11.23
N ILE A 36 -10.16 3.95 -11.96
CA ILE A 36 -11.21 2.92 -12.13
C ILE A 36 -11.54 2.28 -10.78
N MET A 37 -10.52 1.87 -10.00
CA MET A 37 -10.70 1.28 -8.68
C MET A 37 -11.43 2.23 -7.73
N ILE A 38 -11.00 3.49 -7.65
CA ILE A 38 -11.62 4.50 -6.78
C ILE A 38 -13.06 4.79 -7.21
N ARG A 39 -13.33 4.88 -8.52
CA ARG A 39 -14.67 5.13 -9.06
C ARG A 39 -15.64 4.04 -8.63
N TRP A 40 -15.28 2.78 -8.81
CA TRP A 40 -16.15 1.65 -8.43
C TRP A 40 -16.25 1.48 -6.92
N ALA A 41 -15.16 1.70 -6.18
CA ALA A 41 -15.17 1.68 -4.72
C ALA A 41 -16.14 2.74 -4.17
N LYS A 42 -16.11 3.97 -4.69
CA LYS A 42 -17.05 5.03 -4.29
C LYS A 42 -18.51 4.68 -4.57
N LYS A 43 -18.79 3.92 -5.63
CA LYS A 43 -20.15 3.55 -6.05
C LYS A 43 -20.71 2.37 -5.25
N THR A 44 -19.85 1.46 -4.82
CA THR A 44 -20.25 0.17 -4.20
C THR A 44 -20.06 0.14 -2.69
N ILE A 45 -19.10 0.92 -2.16
CA ILE A 45 -18.76 0.92 -0.74
C ILE A 45 -19.27 2.24 -0.14
N PRO A 46 -20.37 2.21 0.62
CA PRO A 46 -20.88 3.40 1.28
C PRO A 46 -19.85 3.89 2.29
N ARG A 47 -19.17 5.00 1.99
CA ARG A 47 -18.27 5.64 2.95
C ARG A 47 -19.10 6.05 4.16
N GLY A 48 -18.80 5.44 5.31
CA GLY A 48 -19.39 5.86 6.57
C GLY A 48 -19.15 7.36 6.79
N LYS A 49 -20.12 8.07 7.37
CA LYS A 49 -19.93 9.47 7.76
C LYS A 49 -18.76 9.53 8.73
N THR A 50 -17.66 10.17 8.36
CA THR A 50 -16.58 10.49 9.30
C THR A 50 -17.20 11.33 10.40
N LYS A 51 -17.37 10.75 11.59
CA LYS A 51 -17.83 11.52 12.75
C LYS A 51 -16.80 12.63 12.95
N HIS A 52 -17.27 13.87 13.05
CA HIS A 52 -16.43 14.99 13.45
C HIS A 52 -15.93 14.69 14.87
N PHE A 53 -14.74 14.09 14.95
CA PHE A 53 -14.12 13.78 16.22
C PHE A 53 -13.74 15.11 16.88
N ARG A 54 -14.51 15.50 17.88
CA ARG A 54 -14.19 16.66 18.70
C ARG A 54 -13.14 16.22 19.70
N VAL A 55 -11.89 16.56 19.42
CA VAL A 55 -10.75 16.22 20.26
C VAL A 55 -10.95 16.84 21.65
N PHE A 56 -11.26 16.02 22.66
CA PHE A 56 -11.38 16.48 24.04
C PHE A 56 -9.99 16.54 24.67
N TRP A 57 -9.14 17.43 24.16
CA TRP A 57 -7.79 17.67 24.68
C TRP A 57 -7.89 18.55 25.91
N SER A 58 -8.10 17.94 27.07
CA SER A 58 -8.09 18.67 28.33
C SER A 58 -6.66 19.16 28.64
N ARG A 59 -6.55 20.25 29.39
CA ARG A 59 -5.25 20.78 29.88
C ARG A 59 -4.41 19.69 30.56
N HIS A 60 -5.08 18.75 31.24
CA HIS A 60 -4.43 17.61 31.90
C HIS A 60 -3.78 16.62 30.91
N LEU A 61 -4.44 16.29 29.79
CA LEU A 61 -3.86 15.42 28.75
C LEU A 61 -2.65 16.07 28.06
N GLU A 62 -2.70 17.39 27.88
CA GLU A 62 -1.57 18.14 27.33
C GLU A 62 -0.36 18.12 28.27
N GLU A 63 -0.58 18.25 29.58
CA GLU A 63 0.47 18.16 30.57
C GLU A 63 1.06 16.75 30.67
N LEU A 64 0.21 15.70 30.63
CA LEU A 64 0.68 14.31 30.58
C LEU A 64 1.51 14.02 29.32
N LYS A 65 1.11 14.56 28.17
CA LYS A 65 1.88 14.45 26.92
C LYS A 65 3.24 15.14 27.04
N ARG A 66 3.28 16.36 27.58
CA ARG A 66 4.54 17.09 27.82
C ARG A 66 5.47 16.31 28.76
N ARG A 67 4.93 15.74 29.85
CA ARG A 67 5.71 14.91 30.78
C ARG A 67 6.30 13.67 30.11
N ARG A 68 5.49 12.96 29.32
CA ARG A 68 5.97 11.81 28.53
C ARG A 68 7.07 12.21 27.54
N ASP A 69 6.87 13.31 26.81
CA ASP A 69 7.81 13.75 25.78
C ASP A 69 9.14 14.20 26.42
N ALA A 70 9.10 14.86 27.58
CA ALA A 70 10.29 15.19 28.36
C ALA A 70 11.06 13.92 28.78
N LEU A 71 10.37 12.91 29.32
CA LEU A 71 10.99 11.63 29.71
C LEU A 71 11.59 10.88 28.51
N ARG A 72 10.91 10.86 27.36
CA ARG A 72 11.43 10.27 26.12
C ARG A 72 12.69 10.99 25.66
N ASN A 73 12.69 12.32 25.65
CA ASN A 73 13.85 13.12 25.27
C ASN A 73 15.04 12.85 26.20
N THR A 74 14.81 12.72 27.52
CA THR A 74 15.86 12.35 28.48
C THR A 74 16.38 10.93 28.25
N ALA A 75 15.50 9.97 27.93
CA ALA A 75 15.91 8.59 27.63
C ALA A 75 16.72 8.50 26.32
N ASP A 76 16.31 9.23 25.29
CA ASP A 76 17.02 9.33 24.01
C ASP A 76 18.39 10.00 24.19
N GLN A 77 18.50 11.01 25.06
CA GLN A 77 19.77 11.65 25.45
C GLN A 77 20.66 10.73 26.30
N SER A 78 20.07 9.87 27.14
CA SER A 78 20.79 8.88 27.95
C SER A 78 21.19 7.63 27.15
N GLY A 79 21.05 7.64 25.82
CA GLY A 79 21.25 6.51 24.94
C GLY A 79 22.56 5.77 25.18
N ARG A 80 22.46 4.52 25.64
CA ARG A 80 23.42 3.46 25.29
C ARG A 80 23.42 3.33 23.76
N MET A 81 24.25 4.15 23.09
CA MET A 81 24.35 4.24 21.64
C MET A 81 24.80 2.94 20.95
N GLU A 82 25.44 2.04 21.69
CA GLU A 82 26.03 0.80 21.18
C GLU A 82 24.99 -0.16 20.60
N GLY A 83 23.80 -0.25 21.19
CA GLY A 83 22.76 -1.18 20.73
C GLY A 83 22.22 -0.81 19.35
N VAL A 84 21.87 0.45 19.13
CA VAL A 84 21.21 0.90 17.89
C VAL A 84 22.15 0.83 16.68
N GLN A 85 23.45 1.10 16.86
CA GLN A 85 24.45 0.95 15.81
C GLN A 85 24.66 -0.52 15.45
N ALA A 86 24.72 -1.42 16.45
CA ALA A 86 24.80 -2.86 16.21
C ALA A 86 23.58 -3.38 15.43
N TRP A 87 22.35 -2.95 15.76
CA TRP A 87 21.15 -3.32 14.98
C TRP A 87 21.21 -2.85 13.53
N ARG A 88 21.72 -1.64 13.26
CA ARG A 88 21.88 -1.12 11.89
C ARG A 88 22.95 -1.88 11.11
N GLN A 89 24.03 -2.30 11.76
CA GLN A 89 25.11 -3.05 11.15
C GLN A 89 24.68 -4.49 10.83
N GLN A 90 23.98 -5.15 11.76
CA GLN A 90 23.36 -6.47 11.54
C GLN A 90 22.36 -6.45 10.36
N SER A 91 21.55 -5.39 10.27
CA SER A 91 20.56 -5.24 9.19
C SER A 91 21.21 -4.98 7.82
N ALA A 92 22.41 -4.39 7.78
CA ALA A 92 23.15 -4.14 6.54
C ALA A 92 23.87 -5.41 6.04
N GLU A 93 24.31 -6.27 6.95
CA GLU A 93 24.92 -7.57 6.63
C GLU A 93 23.89 -8.55 6.04
N ASP A 94 22.64 -8.50 6.50
CA ASP A 94 21.54 -9.32 5.95
C ASP A 94 21.13 -8.92 4.51
N ILE A 95 21.56 -7.76 4.00
CA ILE A 95 21.27 -7.30 2.63
C ILE A 95 22.35 -7.80 1.63
N ALA A 96 23.44 -8.38 2.12
CA ALA A 96 24.57 -8.85 1.30
C ALA A 96 24.42 -10.31 0.79
N THR A 97 23.19 -10.78 0.51
CA THR A 97 23.00 -12.05 -0.22
C THR A 97 23.13 -11.83 -1.73
N PRO A 98 23.77 -12.75 -2.47
CA PRO A 98 24.13 -12.54 -3.87
C PRO A 98 22.88 -12.39 -4.76
N ASN A 99 22.92 -11.32 -5.54
CA ASN A 99 21.97 -10.93 -6.59
C ASN A 99 21.70 -12.05 -7.60
N ASN A 100 20.69 -12.88 -7.34
CA ASN A 100 20.07 -13.75 -8.36
C ASN A 100 18.53 -13.69 -8.35
N VAL A 101 17.94 -12.83 -7.51
CA VAL A 101 16.46 -12.73 -7.35
C VAL A 101 15.85 -11.71 -8.33
N LEU A 102 16.67 -10.84 -8.93
CA LEU A 102 16.24 -9.66 -9.70
C LEU A 102 16.25 -9.84 -11.23
N THR A 103 16.52 -11.04 -11.75
CA THR A 103 16.62 -11.27 -13.21
C THR A 103 15.39 -11.93 -13.83
N GLU A 104 14.49 -12.48 -13.03
CA GLU A 104 13.29 -13.16 -13.55
C GLU A 104 12.03 -12.28 -13.45
N PRO A 105 11.12 -12.36 -14.44
CA PRO A 105 9.83 -11.69 -14.38
C PRO A 105 9.01 -12.14 -13.16
N PHE A 106 8.23 -11.22 -12.62
CA PHE A 106 7.38 -11.47 -11.47
C PHE A 106 6.33 -12.54 -11.80
N ARG A 107 6.21 -13.53 -10.91
CA ARG A 107 5.31 -14.68 -11.10
C ARG A 107 3.95 -14.46 -10.43
N PRO A 108 2.84 -15.01 -10.97
CA PRO A 108 1.51 -14.89 -10.36
C PRO A 108 1.45 -15.41 -8.92
N CYS A 109 2.23 -16.44 -8.58
CA CYS A 109 2.29 -17.01 -7.24
C CYS A 109 2.89 -16.03 -6.22
N LYS A 110 3.94 -15.30 -6.60
CA LYS A 110 4.56 -14.25 -5.78
C LYS A 110 3.59 -13.09 -5.55
N LEU A 111 2.86 -12.67 -6.58
CA LEU A 111 1.83 -11.64 -6.47
C LEU A 111 0.74 -12.04 -5.48
N ASN A 112 0.19 -13.25 -5.61
CA ASN A 112 -0.85 -13.72 -4.70
C ASN A 112 -0.37 -13.91 -3.27
N ALA A 113 0.88 -14.34 -3.07
CA ALA A 113 1.49 -14.42 -1.74
C ALA A 113 1.60 -13.03 -1.10
N ALA A 114 2.06 -12.02 -1.86
CA ALA A 114 2.15 -10.64 -1.40
C ALA A 114 0.78 -10.04 -1.05
N ILE A 115 -0.23 -10.26 -1.91
CA ILE A 115 -1.61 -9.80 -1.64
C ILE A 115 -2.15 -10.42 -0.35
N LYS A 116 -1.86 -11.69 -0.06
CA LYS A 116 -2.28 -12.36 1.18
C LYS A 116 -1.63 -11.78 2.44
N GLN A 117 -0.45 -11.17 2.32
CA GLN A 117 0.23 -10.52 3.44
C GLN A 117 -0.33 -9.11 3.74
N LEU A 118 -1.14 -8.54 2.85
CA LEU A 118 -1.75 -7.24 3.07
C LEU A 118 -2.71 -7.29 4.26
N LYS A 119 -2.55 -6.31 5.16
CA LYS A 119 -3.41 -6.16 6.34
C LYS A 119 -4.67 -5.38 5.95
N CYS A 120 -5.82 -5.90 6.35
CA CYS A 120 -7.09 -5.20 6.22
C CYS A 120 -7.22 -4.05 7.24
N LYS A 121 -8.14 -3.12 6.98
CA LYS A 121 -8.55 -1.97 7.78
C LYS A 121 -7.42 -0.98 8.04
N LYS A 122 -6.48 -0.87 7.10
CA LYS A 122 -5.45 0.18 7.13
C LYS A 122 -5.94 1.41 6.38
N SER A 123 -5.34 2.54 6.76
CA SER A 123 -5.49 3.78 6.02
C SER A 123 -5.07 3.59 4.56
N PRO A 124 -5.71 4.28 3.63
CA PRO A 124 -5.31 4.24 2.23
C PRO A 124 -3.95 4.92 2.04
N GLY A 125 -3.28 4.59 0.94
CA GLY A 125 -2.09 5.31 0.49
C GLY A 125 -2.40 6.75 0.07
N GLU A 126 -1.36 7.48 -0.36
CA GLU A 126 -1.50 8.83 -0.94
C GLU A 126 -2.40 8.82 -2.20
N ASP A 127 -2.36 7.72 -2.94
CA ASP A 127 -3.22 7.41 -4.08
C ASP A 127 -4.69 7.17 -3.70
N GLY A 128 -5.03 7.12 -2.40
CA GLY A 128 -6.38 6.83 -1.93
C GLY A 128 -6.80 5.37 -2.06
N ILE A 129 -5.86 4.46 -2.38
CA ILE A 129 -6.13 3.03 -2.51
C ILE A 129 -6.03 2.36 -1.14
N HIS A 130 -7.11 1.68 -0.75
CA HIS A 130 -7.13 0.84 0.44
C HIS A 130 -6.60 -0.57 0.12
N PRO A 131 -5.91 -1.24 1.06
CA PRO A 131 -5.46 -2.60 0.86
C PRO A 131 -6.62 -3.58 0.59
N GLU A 132 -7.82 -3.29 1.10
CA GLU A 132 -9.05 -4.02 0.77
C GLU A 132 -9.30 -4.16 -0.73
N PHE A 133 -9.02 -3.11 -1.51
CA PHE A 133 -9.27 -3.12 -2.94
C PHE A 133 -8.36 -4.14 -3.63
N LEU A 134 -7.11 -4.23 -3.17
CA LEU A 134 -6.11 -5.19 -3.66
C LEU A 134 -6.34 -6.61 -3.14
N ILE A 135 -6.94 -6.77 -1.96
CA ILE A 135 -7.29 -8.10 -1.41
C ILE A 135 -8.50 -8.69 -2.15
N ARG A 136 -9.47 -7.84 -2.53
CA ARG A 136 -10.77 -8.22 -3.11
C ARG A 136 -10.81 -8.23 -4.64
N MET A 137 -9.72 -7.82 -5.29
CA MET A 137 -9.61 -7.81 -6.74
C MET A 137 -9.71 -9.24 -7.32
N GLY A 138 -10.43 -9.35 -8.44
CA GLY A 138 -10.64 -10.63 -9.12
C GLY A 138 -9.42 -11.09 -9.92
N PRO A 139 -9.43 -12.34 -10.42
CA PRO A 139 -8.32 -12.93 -11.18
C PRO A 139 -7.87 -12.05 -12.35
N LYS A 140 -8.80 -11.40 -13.06
CA LYS A 140 -8.42 -10.61 -14.24
C LYS A 140 -7.67 -9.33 -13.87
N ALA A 141 -8.13 -8.65 -12.84
CA ALA A 141 -7.44 -7.48 -12.30
C ALA A 141 -6.03 -7.84 -11.82
N LYS A 142 -5.84 -9.04 -11.25
CA LYS A 142 -4.52 -9.51 -10.80
C LYS A 142 -3.59 -9.76 -11.97
N GLU A 143 -4.10 -10.32 -13.06
CA GLU A 143 -3.35 -10.50 -14.30
C GLU A 143 -2.88 -9.15 -14.88
N THR A 144 -3.77 -8.16 -14.95
CA THR A 144 -3.43 -6.81 -15.41
C THR A 144 -2.33 -6.16 -14.56
N MET A 145 -2.42 -6.29 -13.22
CA MET A 145 -1.39 -5.81 -12.30
C MET A 145 -0.06 -6.55 -12.49
N LEU A 146 -0.09 -7.86 -12.71
CA LEU A 146 1.10 -8.65 -12.97
C LEU A 146 1.82 -8.19 -14.24
N THR A 147 1.06 -7.98 -15.32
CA THR A 147 1.58 -7.46 -16.59
C THR A 147 2.19 -6.07 -16.42
N LEU A 148 1.55 -5.20 -15.63
CA LEU A 148 2.09 -3.89 -15.29
C LEU A 148 3.43 -3.98 -14.56
N TYR A 149 3.51 -4.80 -13.50
CA TYR A 149 4.74 -4.97 -12.75
C TYR A 149 5.87 -5.48 -13.64
N ASN A 150 5.61 -6.47 -14.49
CA ASN A 150 6.60 -6.99 -15.43
C ASN A 150 7.01 -5.94 -16.47
N LYS A 151 6.08 -5.11 -16.94
CA LYS A 151 6.40 -4.01 -17.85
C LYS A 151 7.28 -2.94 -17.19
N ILE A 152 6.95 -2.53 -15.95
CA ILE A 152 7.79 -1.60 -15.17
C ILE A 152 9.17 -2.20 -14.96
N TRP A 153 9.22 -3.49 -14.65
CA TRP A 153 10.46 -4.25 -14.47
C TRP A 153 11.34 -4.25 -15.72
N GLU A 154 10.76 -4.55 -16.88
CA GLU A 154 11.47 -4.59 -18.16
C GLU A 154 11.91 -3.19 -18.62
N THR A 155 11.05 -2.18 -18.42
CA THR A 155 11.33 -0.81 -18.89
C THR A 155 12.20 -0.01 -17.93
N SER A 156 12.38 -0.47 -16.68
CA SER A 156 13.03 0.29 -15.58
C SER A 156 12.41 1.68 -15.35
N LEU A 157 11.23 1.95 -15.90
CA LEU A 157 10.50 3.21 -15.74
C LEU A 157 9.59 3.11 -14.53
N VAL A 158 10.03 3.70 -13.43
CA VAL A 158 9.27 3.76 -12.19
C VAL A 158 8.17 4.82 -12.32
N PRO A 159 6.92 4.52 -11.92
CA PRO A 159 5.89 5.53 -11.92
C PRO A 159 6.19 6.65 -10.91
N ASN A 160 6.05 7.90 -11.32
CA ASN A 160 6.19 9.08 -10.44
C ASN A 160 4.87 9.48 -9.79
#